data_AF-A3BQ30-F1
#
_entry.id   AF-A3BQ30-F1
#
_cell.length_a   1.000
_cell.length_b   1.000
_cell.length_c   1.000
_cell.angle_alpha   90.00
_cell.angle_beta   90.00
_cell.angle_gamma   90.00
#
_symmetry.space_group_name_H-M   'P 1'
#
loop_
_entity.id
_entity.type
_entity.pdbx_description
1 polymer ?
#
loop_
_entity_poly.entity_id
_entity_poly.type
_entity_poly.pdbx_seq_one_letter_code
_entity_poly.pdbx_strand_id
1 'polypeptide(L)'
;MELMLPPWASFVGVVLATVLFLKAVLGRSRRVYNLPPGPKPWPKYLDKDAGGSVTTPEEFKWMLDELFLLNGVLNIGDSIPWLDWLDLQGYIKRMKKLGKMFDRFLEHVVDEHNERRRREGESFVAKDMVDVLLQFADNPNLEVKLKREGVKAFTQDLIAGGTESSAVTVEWALSELLKKPEVFAKATEELDRVVGRGRWVTEKDVPSLTYVDAIVKETMRLHPVAPMLVPRLSREDTSVDGYDIPAGTRVLVSVWTIGRDPKLLDAPEEFMPEKVIGNKIDVKGQDFELLPFGSGRRMCPGLQPWAEGDPAEPRQSAARLRVEAARRRDEGAAEHGGDLRLVDAAQVPA
;
A
#
# COMPACT_ATOMS: atom_id res chain seq x y z
N MET A 1 -5.13 -18.81 56.63
CA MET A 1 -6.54 -18.71 56.21
C MET A 1 -6.58 -17.65 55.12
N GLU A 2 -6.37 -18.07 53.88
CA GLU A 2 -6.37 -17.18 52.71
C GLU A 2 -7.82 -16.75 52.41
N LEU A 3 -8.05 -15.45 52.37
CA LEU A 3 -9.31 -14.86 51.94
C LEU A 3 -9.42 -15.01 50.42
N MET A 4 -10.00 -16.12 49.95
CA MET A 4 -10.46 -16.25 48.57
C MET A 4 -11.56 -15.23 48.33
N LEU A 5 -11.26 -14.17 47.56
CA LEU A 5 -12.27 -13.24 47.09
C LEU A 5 -13.29 -13.99 46.21
N PRO A 6 -14.59 -13.73 46.39
CA PRO A 6 -15.63 -14.43 45.65
C PRO A 6 -15.53 -14.13 44.14
N PRO A 7 -15.87 -15.08 43.23
CA PRO A 7 -15.65 -14.94 41.78
C PRO A 7 -16.26 -13.69 41.14
N TRP A 8 -17.31 -13.12 41.75
CA TRP A 8 -17.93 -11.88 41.28
C TRP A 8 -17.05 -10.65 41.48
N ALA A 9 -16.11 -10.67 42.44
CA ALA A 9 -15.21 -9.54 42.71
C ALA A 9 -14.23 -9.30 41.55
N SER A 10 -13.71 -10.38 40.95
CA SER A 10 -12.88 -10.31 39.74
C SER A 10 -13.68 -9.81 38.53
N PHE A 11 -14.95 -10.23 38.41
CA PHE A 11 -15.84 -9.78 37.34
C PHE A 11 -16.16 -8.28 37.46
N VAL A 12 -16.45 -7.79 38.67
CA VAL A 12 -16.67 -6.36 38.94
C VAL A 12 -15.40 -5.55 38.68
N GLY A 13 -14.22 -6.08 39.04
CA GLY A 13 -12.93 -5.46 38.74
C GLY A 13 -12.67 -5.31 37.23
N VAL A 14 -12.95 -6.35 36.43
CA VAL A 14 -12.81 -6.32 34.97
C VAL A 14 -13.82 -5.37 34.33
N VAL A 15 -15.07 -5.35 34.80
CA VAL A 15 -16.10 -4.42 34.29
C VAL A 15 -15.72 -2.98 34.61
N LEU A 16 -15.27 -2.68 35.84
CA LEU A 16 -14.81 -1.34 36.22
C LEU A 16 -13.58 -0.92 35.41
N ALA A 17 -12.60 -1.80 35.22
CA ALA A 17 -11.42 -1.51 34.40
C ALA A 17 -11.80 -1.26 32.93
N THR A 18 -12.76 -2.03 32.40
CA THR A 18 -13.26 -1.88 31.02
C THR A 18 -14.05 -0.58 30.86
N VAL A 19 -14.90 -0.22 31.81
CA VAL A 19 -15.65 1.04 31.81
C VAL A 19 -14.73 2.25 31.98
N LEU A 20 -13.70 2.14 32.83
CA LEU A 20 -12.67 3.19 32.98
C LEU A 20 -11.80 3.32 31.73
N PHE A 21 -11.44 2.20 31.08
CA PHE A 21 -10.74 2.19 29.80
C PHE A 21 -11.60 2.80 28.69
N LEU A 22 -12.87 2.42 28.59
CA LEU A 22 -13.83 3.02 27.64
C LEU A 22 -14.06 4.50 27.94
N LYS A 23 -14.19 4.93 29.20
CA LYS A 23 -14.25 6.36 29.54
C LYS A 23 -12.95 7.10 29.27
N ALA A 24 -11.79 6.47 29.42
CA ALA A 24 -10.49 7.09 29.10
C ALA A 24 -10.26 7.18 27.58
N VAL A 25 -10.72 6.19 26.81
CA VAL A 25 -10.63 6.14 25.35
C VAL A 25 -11.70 7.02 24.69
N LEU A 26 -12.94 7.01 25.19
CA LEU A 26 -14.06 7.79 24.67
C LEU A 26 -14.14 9.20 25.27
N GLY A 27 -13.57 9.42 26.46
CA GLY A 27 -13.47 10.72 27.13
C GLY A 27 -12.18 11.49 26.80
N ARG A 28 -11.24 10.87 26.06
CA ARG A 28 -10.30 11.64 25.25
C ARG A 28 -11.12 12.34 24.19
N SER A 29 -11.32 13.64 24.38
CA SER A 29 -11.85 14.57 23.38
C SER A 29 -11.41 14.11 21.99
N ARG A 30 -12.39 13.77 21.14
CA ARG A 30 -12.16 13.65 19.70
C ARG A 30 -11.59 14.99 19.27
N ARG A 31 -10.27 15.08 19.18
CA ARG A 31 -9.65 16.09 18.33
C ARG A 31 -10.18 15.79 16.95
N VAL A 32 -11.14 16.60 16.53
CA VAL A 32 -11.49 16.72 15.13
C VAL A 32 -10.27 17.35 14.49
N TYR A 33 -9.36 16.51 14.02
CA TYR A 33 -8.36 16.97 13.07
C TYR A 33 -9.15 17.28 11.80
N ASN A 34 -9.16 18.55 11.40
CA ASN A 34 -9.52 18.91 10.03
C ASN A 34 -8.41 18.39 9.13
N LEU A 35 -8.42 17.06 8.90
CA LEU A 35 -7.70 16.46 7.81
C LEU A 35 -8.22 17.16 6.55
N PRO A 36 -7.35 17.74 5.72
CA PRO A 36 -7.80 18.25 4.43
C PRO A 36 -8.45 17.10 3.67
N PRO A 37 -9.41 17.39 2.77
CA PRO A 37 -9.99 16.35 1.94
C PRO A 37 -8.83 15.56 1.33
N GLY A 38 -8.81 14.24 1.61
CA GLY A 38 -7.85 13.34 0.98
C GLY A 38 -7.92 13.49 -0.54
N PRO A 39 -6.96 12.93 -1.30
CA PRO A 39 -7.09 12.86 -2.75
C PRO A 39 -8.51 12.38 -3.07
N LYS A 40 -9.25 13.14 -3.90
CA LYS A 40 -10.66 12.86 -4.17
C LYS A 40 -10.79 11.37 -4.48
N PRO A 41 -11.69 10.62 -3.80
CA PRO A 41 -11.94 9.23 -4.17
C PRO A 41 -12.23 9.22 -5.66
N TRP A 42 -11.58 8.31 -6.40
CA TRP A 42 -11.66 8.18 -7.87
C TRP A 42 -13.04 8.63 -8.41
N PRO A 43 -13.18 9.88 -8.91
CA PRO A 43 -14.51 10.52 -8.96
C PRO A 43 -15.43 10.02 -10.07
N LYS A 44 -15.05 8.99 -10.83
CA LYS A 44 -15.74 8.67 -12.08
C LYS A 44 -16.32 7.26 -12.16
N TYR A 45 -15.65 6.28 -11.54
CA TYR A 45 -16.06 4.87 -11.64
C TYR A 45 -16.98 4.41 -10.52
N LEU A 46 -17.01 5.14 -9.40
CA LEU A 46 -17.59 4.68 -8.14
C LEU A 46 -18.71 5.60 -7.62
N ASP A 47 -19.08 6.63 -8.40
CA ASP A 47 -20.08 7.60 -7.96
C ASP A 47 -21.51 7.05 -8.16
N LYS A 48 -22.35 7.11 -7.13
CA LYS A 48 -23.73 6.59 -7.14
C LYS A 48 -24.70 7.50 -7.91
N ASP A 49 -24.32 8.78 -8.09
CA ASP A 49 -25.17 9.80 -8.71
C ASP A 49 -24.87 10.03 -10.21
N ALA A 50 -23.78 9.45 -10.72
CA ALA A 50 -23.55 9.34 -12.16
C ALA A 50 -24.17 8.01 -12.62
N GLY A 51 -25.27 8.08 -13.40
CA GLY A 51 -26.02 6.91 -13.91
C GLY A 51 -25.27 5.98 -14.88
N GLY A 52 -23.98 5.73 -14.65
CA GLY A 52 -23.09 4.87 -15.42
C GLY A 52 -22.02 4.15 -14.59
N SER A 53 -22.03 4.19 -13.25
CA SER A 53 -21.05 3.42 -12.45
C SER A 53 -21.35 1.91 -12.50
N VAL A 54 -20.38 1.15 -12.99
CA VAL A 54 -20.48 -0.31 -13.15
C VAL A 54 -20.29 -1.07 -11.83
N THR A 55 -19.68 -0.42 -10.83
CA THR A 55 -19.30 -1.01 -9.56
C THR A 55 -19.32 0.06 -8.47
N THR A 56 -19.79 -0.29 -7.27
CA THR A 56 -19.77 0.63 -6.12
C THR A 56 -18.39 0.63 -5.43
N PRO A 57 -17.99 1.67 -4.67
CA PRO A 57 -16.72 1.68 -3.94
C PRO A 57 -16.60 0.48 -3.00
N GLU A 58 -17.70 0.12 -2.33
CA GLU A 58 -17.73 -1.01 -1.41
C GLU A 58 -17.54 -2.35 -2.14
N GLU A 59 -18.16 -2.50 -3.31
CA GLU A 59 -18.01 -3.70 -4.15
C GLU A 59 -16.60 -3.79 -4.75
N PHE A 60 -16.03 -2.68 -5.21
CA PHE A 60 -14.67 -2.65 -5.73
C PHE A 60 -13.64 -2.99 -4.67
N LYS A 61 -13.79 -2.45 -3.45
CA LYS A 61 -12.96 -2.84 -2.31
C LYS A 61 -13.08 -4.34 -2.04
N TRP A 62 -14.30 -4.87 -1.97
CA TRP A 62 -14.53 -6.29 -1.78
C TRP A 62 -13.88 -7.14 -2.89
N MET A 63 -13.89 -6.68 -4.15
CA MET A 63 -13.21 -7.36 -5.26
C MET A 63 -11.70 -7.42 -5.06
N LEU A 64 -11.07 -6.36 -4.55
CA LEU A 64 -9.64 -6.35 -4.23
C LEU A 64 -9.33 -7.27 -3.05
N ASP A 65 -10.09 -7.19 -1.96
CA ASP A 65 -9.93 -8.05 -0.77
C ASP A 65 -10.06 -9.54 -1.16
N GLU A 66 -11.06 -9.87 -1.99
CA GLU A 66 -11.29 -11.23 -2.49
C GLU A 66 -10.15 -11.68 -3.43
N LEU A 67 -9.59 -10.79 -4.25
CA LEU A 67 -8.45 -11.08 -5.13
C LEU A 67 -7.22 -11.49 -4.30
N PHE A 68 -6.89 -10.72 -3.27
CA PHE A 68 -5.75 -11.01 -2.40
C PHE A 68 -5.94 -12.29 -1.59
N LEU A 69 -7.14 -12.49 -1.05
CA LEU A 69 -7.48 -13.73 -0.35
C LEU A 69 -7.29 -14.94 -1.27
N LEU A 70 -7.88 -14.92 -2.48
CA LEU A 70 -7.82 -16.05 -3.40
C LEU A 70 -6.41 -16.33 -3.94
N ASN A 71 -5.54 -15.32 -4.02
CA ASN A 71 -4.12 -15.52 -4.35
C ASN A 71 -3.29 -16.05 -3.18
N GLY A 72 -3.73 -15.86 -1.94
CA GLY A 72 -3.01 -16.27 -0.73
C GLY A 72 -3.46 -17.60 -0.12
N VAL A 73 -4.63 -18.13 -0.50
CA VAL A 73 -5.14 -19.39 0.06
C VAL A 73 -4.36 -20.61 -0.43
N LEU A 74 -4.22 -21.60 0.46
CA LEU A 74 -3.75 -22.93 0.08
C LEU A 74 -4.89 -23.69 -0.60
N ASN A 75 -4.75 -23.93 -1.90
CA ASN A 75 -5.64 -24.78 -2.66
C ASN A 75 -5.13 -26.24 -2.63
N ILE A 76 -5.99 -27.17 -2.20
CA ILE A 76 -5.70 -28.61 -2.20
C ILE A 76 -5.41 -29.11 -3.62
N GLY A 77 -6.10 -28.56 -4.64
CA GLY A 77 -5.86 -28.91 -6.04
C GLY A 77 -4.42 -28.64 -6.50
N ASP A 78 -3.79 -27.58 -5.98
CA ASP A 78 -2.40 -27.23 -6.32
C ASP A 78 -1.39 -28.21 -5.72
N SER A 79 -1.72 -28.79 -4.56
CA SER A 79 -0.86 -29.76 -3.86
C SER A 79 -1.12 -31.19 -4.29
N ILE A 80 -2.36 -31.49 -4.67
CA ILE A 80 -2.83 -32.82 -5.07
C ILE A 80 -3.57 -32.67 -6.41
N PRO A 81 -2.85 -32.63 -7.54
CA PRO A 81 -3.43 -32.31 -8.85
C PRO A 81 -4.58 -33.22 -9.29
N TRP A 82 -4.63 -34.47 -8.84
CA TRP A 82 -5.74 -35.38 -9.18
C TRP A 82 -7.09 -34.97 -8.54
N LEU A 83 -7.08 -34.10 -7.52
CA LEU A 83 -8.29 -33.58 -6.84
C LEU A 83 -8.70 -32.21 -7.37
N ASP A 84 -7.93 -31.59 -8.26
CA ASP A 84 -8.16 -30.21 -8.70
C ASP A 84 -9.56 -29.99 -9.29
N TRP A 85 -10.04 -30.95 -10.08
CA TRP A 85 -11.36 -30.89 -10.72
C TRP A 85 -12.54 -30.86 -9.73
N LEU A 86 -12.34 -31.30 -8.48
CA LEU A 86 -13.40 -31.33 -7.46
C LEU A 86 -13.67 -29.94 -6.89
N ASP A 87 -12.70 -29.01 -6.95
CA ASP A 87 -12.78 -27.69 -6.30
C ASP A 87 -13.31 -27.79 -4.86
N LEU A 88 -12.71 -28.69 -4.06
CA LEU A 88 -13.21 -29.06 -2.72
C LEU A 88 -13.43 -27.86 -1.79
N GLN A 89 -12.64 -26.81 -1.97
CA GLN A 89 -12.71 -25.57 -1.18
C GLN A 89 -13.55 -24.46 -1.86
N GLY A 90 -14.01 -24.68 -3.09
CA GLY A 90 -14.79 -23.73 -3.87
C GLY A 90 -14.01 -22.50 -4.36
N TYR A 91 -12.69 -22.49 -4.24
CA TYR A 91 -11.85 -21.35 -4.59
C TYR A 91 -11.83 -21.11 -6.11
N ILE A 92 -11.84 -22.17 -6.93
CA ILE A 92 -11.87 -22.03 -8.39
C ILE A 92 -13.18 -21.37 -8.83
N LYS A 93 -14.31 -21.78 -8.25
CA LYS A 93 -15.60 -21.15 -8.49
C LYS A 93 -15.61 -19.66 -8.08
N ARG A 94 -15.04 -19.33 -6.92
CA ARG A 94 -14.92 -17.95 -6.44
C ARG A 94 -14.03 -17.11 -7.35
N MET A 95 -12.88 -17.63 -7.77
CA MET A 95 -11.99 -16.98 -8.74
C MET A 95 -12.69 -16.70 -10.07
N LYS A 96 -13.45 -17.67 -10.61
CA LYS A 96 -14.23 -17.47 -11.84
C LYS A 96 -15.31 -16.39 -11.70
N LYS A 97 -15.97 -16.32 -10.54
CA LYS A 97 -16.95 -15.25 -10.25
C LYS A 97 -16.25 -13.89 -10.19
N LEU A 98 -15.15 -13.80 -9.44
CA LEU A 98 -14.37 -12.58 -9.29
C LEU A 98 -13.81 -12.09 -10.64
N GLY A 99 -13.27 -12.99 -11.46
CA GLY A 99 -12.76 -12.68 -12.80
C GLY A 99 -13.82 -12.04 -13.69
N LYS A 100 -15.08 -12.51 -13.65
CA LYS A 100 -16.20 -11.87 -14.39
C LYS A 100 -16.53 -10.46 -13.89
N MET A 101 -16.36 -10.21 -12.59
CA MET A 101 -16.61 -8.89 -12.00
C MET A 101 -15.52 -7.91 -12.43
N PHE A 102 -14.25 -8.29 -12.32
CA PHE A 102 -13.13 -7.48 -12.82
C PHE A 102 -13.22 -7.26 -14.33
N ASP A 103 -13.55 -8.31 -15.11
CA ASP A 103 -13.69 -8.18 -16.56
C ASP A 103 -14.72 -7.12 -16.93
N ARG A 104 -15.90 -7.12 -16.29
CA ARG A 104 -16.95 -6.11 -16.50
C ARG A 104 -16.47 -4.71 -16.14
N PHE A 105 -15.82 -4.56 -14.98
CA PHE A 105 -15.29 -3.28 -14.53
C PHE A 105 -14.24 -2.73 -15.50
N LEU A 106 -13.26 -3.56 -15.87
CA LEU A 106 -12.15 -3.18 -16.75
C LEU A 106 -12.62 -2.93 -18.18
N GLU A 107 -13.63 -3.65 -18.67
CA GLU A 107 -14.23 -3.39 -19.97
C GLU A 107 -14.81 -1.98 -20.02
N HIS A 108 -15.54 -1.58 -18.98
CA HIS A 108 -16.09 -0.23 -18.87
C HIS A 108 -15.00 0.84 -18.80
N VAL A 109 -13.94 0.63 -18.01
CA VAL A 109 -12.78 1.53 -17.96
C VAL A 109 -12.19 1.70 -19.35
N VAL A 110 -11.93 0.61 -20.06
CA VAL A 110 -11.34 0.65 -21.41
C VAL A 110 -12.27 1.31 -22.42
N ASP A 111 -13.58 1.07 -22.36
CA ASP A 111 -14.57 1.69 -23.24
C ASP A 111 -14.61 3.21 -23.05
N GLU A 112 -14.62 3.68 -21.81
CA GLU A 112 -14.61 5.11 -21.51
C GLU A 112 -13.35 5.80 -22.05
N HIS A 113 -12.17 5.17 -21.91
CA HIS A 113 -10.93 5.71 -22.44
C HIS A 113 -10.95 5.74 -23.99
N ASN A 114 -11.52 4.71 -24.62
CA ASN A 114 -11.71 4.70 -26.07
C ASN A 114 -12.71 5.75 -26.56
N GLU A 115 -13.81 5.98 -25.84
CA GLU A 115 -14.77 7.03 -26.15
C GLU A 115 -14.15 8.42 -26.05
N ARG A 116 -13.34 8.67 -25.00
CA ARG A 116 -12.56 9.90 -24.88
C ARG A 116 -11.63 10.08 -26.07
N ARG A 117 -10.86 9.03 -26.44
CA ARG A 117 -9.94 9.05 -27.59
C ARG A 117 -10.66 9.39 -28.88
N ARG A 118 -11.84 8.79 -29.13
CA ARG A 118 -12.67 9.10 -30.32
C ARG A 118 -13.16 10.54 -30.31
N ARG A 119 -13.57 11.06 -29.16
CA ARG A 119 -14.08 12.43 -29.02
C ARG A 119 -13.00 13.49 -29.19
N GLU A 120 -11.80 13.23 -28.68
CA GLU A 120 -10.67 14.16 -28.71
C GLU A 120 -9.88 14.06 -30.04
N GLY A 121 -9.95 12.93 -30.75
CA GLY A 121 -9.36 12.76 -32.07
C GLY A 121 -7.86 13.10 -32.10
N GLU A 122 -7.46 13.98 -33.03
CA GLU A 122 -6.07 14.44 -33.16
C GLU A 122 -5.56 15.25 -31.97
N SER A 123 -6.46 15.80 -31.15
CA SER A 123 -6.09 16.54 -29.93
C SER A 123 -5.90 15.64 -28.71
N PHE A 124 -6.08 14.33 -28.85
CA PHE A 124 -5.95 13.39 -27.76
C PHE A 124 -4.52 13.36 -27.21
N VAL A 125 -4.41 13.55 -25.89
CA VAL A 125 -3.15 13.40 -25.14
C VAL A 125 -3.40 12.39 -24.03
N ALA A 126 -2.53 11.38 -23.95
CA ALA A 126 -2.58 10.38 -22.90
C ALA A 126 -2.40 11.05 -21.53
N LYS A 127 -3.30 10.76 -20.58
CA LYS A 127 -3.27 11.34 -19.23
C LYS A 127 -2.95 10.32 -18.15
N ASP A 128 -3.14 9.04 -18.43
CA ASP A 128 -3.02 7.96 -17.48
C ASP A 128 -2.42 6.70 -18.14
N MET A 129 -2.15 5.68 -17.33
CA MET A 129 -1.53 4.45 -17.82
C MET A 129 -2.43 3.66 -18.77
N VAL A 130 -3.75 3.73 -18.64
CA VAL A 130 -4.68 3.02 -19.52
C VAL A 130 -4.62 3.62 -20.93
N ASP A 131 -4.58 4.95 -21.04
CA ASP A 131 -4.35 5.64 -22.32
C ASP A 131 -3.05 5.21 -22.99
N VAL A 132 -1.96 5.12 -22.22
CA VAL A 132 -0.64 4.72 -22.72
C VAL A 132 -0.66 3.27 -23.19
N LEU A 133 -1.26 2.36 -22.41
CA LEU A 133 -1.43 0.96 -22.80
C LEU A 133 -2.28 0.82 -24.08
N LEU A 134 -3.31 1.66 -24.25
CA LEU A 134 -4.12 1.68 -25.47
C LEU A 134 -3.32 2.20 -26.67
N GLN A 135 -2.48 3.23 -26.51
CA GLN A 135 -1.56 3.68 -27.57
C GLN A 135 -0.57 2.57 -27.98
N PHE A 136 -0.04 1.82 -27.01
CA PHE A 136 0.79 0.66 -27.32
C PHE A 136 -0.01 -0.43 -28.06
N ALA A 137 -1.24 -0.71 -27.65
CA ALA A 137 -2.09 -1.69 -28.33
C ALA A 137 -2.37 -1.32 -29.81
N ASP A 138 -2.43 -0.03 -30.13
CA ASP A 138 -2.63 0.46 -31.49
C ASP A 138 -1.34 0.41 -32.35
N ASN A 139 -0.16 0.28 -31.75
CA ASN A 139 1.11 0.31 -32.46
C ASN A 139 1.38 -1.02 -33.20
N PRO A 140 1.35 -1.03 -34.55
CA PRO A 140 1.52 -2.27 -35.32
C PRO A 140 2.96 -2.81 -35.30
N ASN A 141 3.94 -2.00 -34.89
CA ASN A 141 5.36 -2.28 -34.95
C ASN A 141 5.93 -2.89 -33.65
N LEU A 142 5.09 -3.14 -32.64
CA LEU A 142 5.53 -3.82 -31.43
C LEU A 142 5.88 -5.28 -31.72
N GLU A 143 7.05 -5.71 -31.23
CA GLU A 143 7.50 -7.12 -31.30
C GLU A 143 6.48 -8.06 -30.64
N VAL A 144 5.92 -7.63 -29.49
CA VAL A 144 4.83 -8.32 -28.82
C VAL A 144 3.58 -7.45 -28.88
N LYS A 145 2.58 -7.92 -29.63
CA LYS A 145 1.31 -7.18 -29.81
C LYS A 145 0.49 -7.21 -28.52
N LEU A 146 0.23 -6.02 -27.97
CA LEU A 146 -0.67 -5.86 -26.84
C LEU A 146 -2.13 -5.87 -27.31
N LYS A 147 -2.88 -6.89 -26.92
CA LYS A 147 -4.33 -6.98 -27.19
C LYS A 147 -5.12 -6.29 -26.08
N ARG A 148 -6.41 -6.03 -26.35
CA ARG A 148 -7.37 -5.48 -25.38
C ARG A 148 -7.39 -6.26 -24.06
N GLU A 149 -7.36 -7.59 -24.12
CA GLU A 149 -7.26 -8.46 -22.94
C GLU A 149 -6.01 -8.16 -22.11
N GLY A 150 -4.88 -7.91 -22.77
CA GLY A 150 -3.63 -7.52 -22.13
C GLY A 150 -3.73 -6.13 -21.49
N VAL A 151 -4.36 -5.16 -22.15
CA VAL A 151 -4.62 -3.83 -21.53
C VAL A 151 -5.40 -3.97 -20.24
N LYS A 152 -6.47 -4.78 -20.24
CA LYS A 152 -7.27 -5.07 -19.03
C LYS A 152 -6.41 -5.76 -17.96
N ALA A 153 -5.65 -6.79 -18.33
CA ALA A 153 -4.80 -7.53 -17.41
C ALA A 153 -3.74 -6.63 -16.75
N PHE A 154 -3.01 -5.81 -17.51
CA PHE A 154 -2.04 -4.86 -16.95
C PHE A 154 -2.72 -3.82 -16.05
N THR A 155 -3.89 -3.32 -16.44
CA THR A 155 -4.66 -2.38 -15.62
C THR A 155 -5.04 -3.01 -14.28
N GLN A 156 -5.49 -4.28 -14.29
CA GLN A 156 -5.79 -5.03 -13.06
C GLN A 156 -4.55 -5.19 -12.17
N ASP A 157 -3.44 -5.65 -12.75
CA ASP A 157 -2.19 -5.89 -12.02
C ASP A 157 -1.65 -4.61 -11.37
N LEU A 158 -1.73 -3.48 -12.06
CA LEU A 158 -1.32 -2.17 -11.53
C LEU A 158 -2.22 -1.72 -10.37
N ILE A 159 -3.53 -1.86 -10.51
CA ILE A 159 -4.49 -1.51 -9.46
C ILE A 159 -4.25 -2.39 -8.23
N ALA A 160 -4.22 -3.72 -8.40
CA ALA A 160 -4.04 -4.66 -7.31
C ALA A 160 -2.68 -4.46 -6.64
N GLY A 161 -1.61 -4.42 -7.43
CA GLY A 161 -0.25 -4.27 -6.93
C GLY A 161 0.00 -2.94 -6.22
N GLY A 162 -0.58 -1.83 -6.67
CA GLY A 162 -0.30 -0.50 -6.13
C GLY A 162 -1.13 -0.10 -4.89
N THR A 163 -2.29 -0.73 -4.68
CA THR A 163 -3.22 -0.34 -3.61
C THR A 163 -2.90 -1.03 -2.28
N GLU A 164 -3.08 -2.35 -2.22
CA GLU A 164 -3.00 -3.10 -0.96
C GLU A 164 -1.59 -3.14 -0.38
N SER A 165 -0.57 -3.30 -1.24
CA SER A 165 0.83 -3.36 -0.81
C SER A 165 1.29 -2.07 -0.12
N SER A 166 0.92 -0.92 -0.69
CA SER A 166 1.22 0.40 -0.15
C SER A 166 0.46 0.64 1.16
N ALA A 167 -0.82 0.28 1.21
CA ALA A 167 -1.65 0.44 2.39
C ALA A 167 -1.09 -0.34 3.59
N VAL A 168 -0.76 -1.63 3.40
CA VAL A 168 -0.17 -2.49 4.43
C VAL A 168 1.18 -1.95 4.90
N THR A 169 2.03 -1.45 3.98
CA THR A 169 3.32 -0.86 4.35
C THR A 169 3.14 0.38 5.24
N VAL A 170 2.22 1.26 4.89
CA VAL A 170 1.90 2.46 5.70
C VAL A 170 1.32 2.08 7.06
N GLU A 171 0.42 1.09 7.10
CA GLU A 171 -0.15 0.59 8.35
C GLU A 171 0.93 0.08 9.30
N TRP A 172 1.86 -0.74 8.81
CA TRP A 172 2.98 -1.23 9.62
C TRP A 172 3.93 -0.12 10.05
N ALA A 173 4.25 0.83 9.16
CA ALA A 173 5.08 1.98 9.51
C ALA A 173 4.45 2.79 10.66
N LEU A 174 3.15 3.09 10.57
CA LEU A 174 2.42 3.80 11.63
C LEU A 174 2.38 2.98 12.92
N SER A 175 2.15 1.67 12.83
CA SER A 175 2.15 0.77 13.99
C SER A 175 3.48 0.80 14.73
N GLU A 176 4.62 0.75 14.03
CA GLU A 176 5.95 0.82 14.64
C GLU A 176 6.26 2.21 15.21
N LEU A 177 5.90 3.28 14.51
CA LEU A 177 6.09 4.65 14.99
C LEU A 177 5.28 4.93 16.27
N LEU A 178 4.07 4.38 16.40
CA LEU A 178 3.24 4.53 17.60
C LEU A 178 3.83 3.80 18.81
N LYS A 179 4.59 2.72 18.60
CA LYS A 179 5.30 1.98 19.66
C LYS A 179 6.60 2.65 20.08
N LYS A 180 7.21 3.48 19.20
CA LYS A 180 8.53 4.11 19.39
C LYS A 180 8.46 5.65 19.27
N PRO A 181 8.00 6.35 20.33
CA PRO A 181 7.85 7.82 20.33
C PRO A 181 9.14 8.58 19.98
N GLU A 182 10.29 8.03 20.32
CA GLU A 182 11.62 8.58 20.02
C GLU A 182 11.90 8.60 18.51
N VAL A 183 11.53 7.54 17.79
CA VAL A 183 11.66 7.47 16.33
C VAL A 183 10.70 8.47 15.68
N PHE A 184 9.46 8.52 16.18
CA PHE A 184 8.46 9.47 15.70
C PHE A 184 8.90 10.93 15.89
N ALA A 185 9.53 11.25 17.04
CA ALA A 185 10.05 12.59 17.31
C ALA A 185 11.17 12.98 16.33
N LYS A 186 12.13 12.07 16.05
CA LYS A 186 13.21 12.31 15.08
C LYS A 186 12.69 12.51 13.65
N ALA A 187 11.70 11.73 13.23
CA ALA A 187 11.06 11.89 11.93
C ALA A 187 10.36 13.27 11.82
N THR A 188 9.70 13.70 12.90
CA THR A 188 9.07 15.02 12.96
C THR A 188 10.10 16.14 12.88
N GLU A 189 11.23 16.00 13.57
CA GLU A 189 12.34 16.97 13.52
C GLU A 189 12.94 17.07 12.11
N GLU A 190 13.13 15.95 11.41
CA GLU A 190 13.59 15.97 10.02
C GLU A 190 12.61 16.70 9.10
N LEU A 191 11.30 16.41 9.24
CA LEU A 191 10.25 17.07 8.46
C LEU A 191 10.22 18.59 8.73
N ASP A 192 10.29 19.00 10.01
CA ASP A 192 10.34 20.40 10.40
C ASP A 192 11.58 21.11 9.84
N ARG A 193 12.72 20.42 9.78
CA ARG A 193 13.99 20.97 9.27
C ARG A 193 14.01 21.11 7.75
N VAL A 194 13.53 20.10 7.01
CA VAL A 194 13.64 20.03 5.54
C VAL A 194 12.48 20.74 4.85
N VAL A 195 11.26 20.50 5.34
CA VAL A 195 10.03 20.98 4.69
C VAL A 195 9.52 22.26 5.37
N GLY A 196 9.68 22.33 6.70
CA GLY A 196 9.06 23.35 7.53
C GLY A 196 7.56 23.13 7.68
N ARG A 197 6.90 24.06 8.39
CA ARG A 197 5.48 23.93 8.77
C ARG A 197 4.51 24.64 7.83
N GLY A 198 5.02 25.43 6.88
CA GLY A 198 4.22 26.32 6.03
C GLY A 198 3.73 25.69 4.73
N ARG A 199 4.13 24.45 4.40
CA ARG A 199 3.82 23.81 3.13
C ARG A 199 3.68 22.30 3.25
N TRP A 200 3.14 21.71 2.20
CA TRP A 200 3.04 20.26 2.03
C TRP A 200 4.38 19.65 1.63
N VAL A 201 4.61 18.41 2.06
CA VAL A 201 5.68 17.57 1.52
C VAL A 201 5.43 17.35 0.03
N THR A 202 6.48 17.47 -0.77
CA THR A 202 6.47 17.22 -2.21
C THR A 202 7.49 16.14 -2.56
N GLU A 203 7.35 15.52 -3.73
CA GLU A 203 8.29 14.49 -4.20
C GLU A 203 9.75 14.98 -4.24
N LYS A 204 9.96 16.29 -4.47
CA LYS A 204 11.28 16.91 -4.51
C LYS A 204 12.00 16.92 -3.16
N ASP A 205 11.24 16.79 -2.07
CA ASP A 205 11.78 16.78 -0.71
C ASP A 205 12.32 15.39 -0.32
N VAL A 206 11.81 14.33 -0.96
CA VAL A 206 12.10 12.93 -0.59
C VAL A 206 13.60 12.62 -0.52
N PRO A 207 14.46 13.05 -1.46
CA PRO A 207 15.90 12.81 -1.36
C PRO A 207 16.56 13.42 -0.12
N SER A 208 15.94 14.44 0.48
CA SER A 208 16.43 15.11 1.70
C SER A 208 15.84 14.53 2.99
N LEU A 209 14.84 13.65 2.90
CA LEU A 209 14.16 13.01 4.03
C LEU A 209 14.79 11.65 4.36
N THR A 210 16.08 11.68 4.71
CA THR A 210 16.91 10.48 4.93
C THR A 210 16.42 9.58 6.07
N TYR A 211 15.89 10.16 7.14
CA TYR A 211 15.38 9.43 8.31
C TYR A 211 14.01 8.81 8.01
N VAL A 212 13.16 9.52 7.27
CA VAL A 212 11.88 8.97 6.79
C VAL A 212 12.12 7.82 5.80
N ASP A 213 13.06 7.96 4.87
CA ASP A 213 13.46 6.86 3.97
C ASP A 213 13.95 5.64 4.77
N ALA A 214 14.77 5.86 5.81
CA ALA A 214 15.21 4.81 6.72
C ALA A 214 14.06 4.11 7.45
N ILE A 215 13.04 4.86 7.91
CA ILE A 215 11.83 4.28 8.51
C ILE A 215 11.11 3.38 7.51
N VAL A 216 10.97 3.80 6.25
CA VAL A 216 10.30 3.00 5.21
C VAL A 216 11.08 1.72 4.92
N LYS A 217 12.41 1.82 4.74
CA LYS A 217 13.29 0.66 4.54
C LYS A 217 13.24 -0.32 5.70
N GLU A 218 13.30 0.18 6.93
CA GLU A 218 13.23 -0.66 8.14
C GLU A 218 11.85 -1.30 8.30
N THR A 219 10.77 -0.59 7.93
CA THR A 219 9.42 -1.15 7.88
C THR A 219 9.35 -2.29 6.87
N MET A 220 9.90 -2.12 5.67
CA MET A 220 9.91 -3.16 4.65
C MET A 220 10.80 -4.36 5.02
N ARG A 221 11.88 -4.14 5.78
CA ARG A 221 12.73 -5.21 6.31
C ARG A 221 11.98 -6.06 7.33
N LEU A 222 11.36 -5.40 8.32
CA LEU A 222 10.69 -6.08 9.42
C LEU A 222 9.32 -6.63 8.99
N HIS A 223 8.58 -5.91 8.16
CA HIS A 223 7.22 -6.23 7.74
C HIS A 223 7.10 -6.29 6.21
N PRO A 224 7.80 -7.23 5.53
CA PRO A 224 7.73 -7.33 4.09
C PRO A 224 6.32 -7.74 3.64
N VAL A 225 5.75 -7.01 2.68
CA VAL A 225 4.39 -7.28 2.14
C VAL A 225 4.27 -8.70 1.60
N ALA A 226 5.33 -9.23 0.98
CA ALA A 226 5.40 -10.59 0.47
C ALA A 226 6.56 -11.35 1.15
N PRO A 227 6.34 -11.98 2.34
CA PRO A 227 7.38 -12.65 3.12
C PRO A 227 8.18 -13.74 2.38
N MET A 228 7.58 -14.37 1.37
CA MET A 228 8.20 -15.40 0.52
C MET A 228 8.37 -14.98 -0.95
N LEU A 229 8.18 -13.68 -1.24
CA LEU A 229 8.03 -13.13 -2.59
C LEU A 229 6.96 -13.87 -3.42
N VAL A 230 6.85 -13.51 -4.71
CA VAL A 230 6.03 -14.25 -5.66
C VAL A 230 6.77 -15.53 -6.07
N PRO A 231 6.12 -16.72 -6.03
CA PRO A 231 6.77 -17.98 -6.39
C PRO A 231 7.41 -17.95 -7.78
N ARG A 232 8.60 -18.52 -7.91
CA ARG A 232 9.29 -18.76 -9.19
C ARG A 232 9.15 -20.21 -9.60
N LEU A 233 9.29 -20.48 -10.90
CA LEU A 233 9.26 -21.83 -11.45
C LEU A 233 10.55 -22.05 -12.25
N SER A 234 11.26 -23.14 -12.00
CA SER A 234 12.41 -23.52 -12.83
C SER A 234 11.93 -23.87 -14.23
N ARG A 235 12.57 -23.31 -15.26
CA ARG A 235 12.20 -23.54 -16.67
C ARG A 235 12.92 -24.74 -17.27
N GLU A 236 14.07 -25.08 -16.73
CA GLU A 236 14.96 -26.13 -17.18
C GLU A 236 15.65 -26.75 -15.95
N ASP A 237 16.24 -27.93 -16.12
CA ASP A 237 17.06 -28.53 -15.08
C ASP A 237 18.27 -27.63 -14.82
N THR A 238 18.53 -27.32 -13.55
CA THR A 238 19.62 -26.43 -13.15
C THR A 238 20.23 -26.90 -11.84
N SER A 239 21.30 -26.25 -11.39
CA SER A 239 21.88 -26.51 -10.07
C SER A 239 22.16 -25.22 -9.33
N VAL A 240 21.95 -25.23 -8.01
CA VAL A 240 22.21 -24.10 -7.11
C VAL A 240 22.91 -24.64 -5.88
N ASP A 241 24.09 -24.08 -5.56
CA ASP A 241 24.90 -24.48 -4.39
C ASP A 241 25.15 -25.99 -4.29
N GLY A 242 25.37 -26.64 -5.45
CA GLY A 242 25.61 -28.09 -5.54
C GLY A 242 24.36 -28.96 -5.45
N TYR A 243 23.16 -28.38 -5.36
CA TYR A 243 21.88 -29.12 -5.42
C TYR A 243 21.29 -29.07 -6.82
N ASP A 244 20.86 -30.22 -7.34
CA ASP A 244 20.12 -30.31 -8.59
C ASP A 244 18.66 -29.86 -8.39
N ILE A 245 18.21 -28.94 -9.24
CA ILE A 245 16.86 -28.38 -9.27
C ILE A 245 16.21 -28.77 -10.60
N PRO A 246 15.30 -29.76 -10.61
CA PRO A 246 14.59 -30.16 -11.82
C PRO A 246 13.70 -29.05 -12.38
N ALA A 247 13.48 -29.07 -13.70
CA ALA A 247 12.49 -28.24 -14.37
C ALA A 247 11.10 -28.41 -13.74
N GLY A 248 10.36 -27.32 -13.62
CA GLY A 248 9.05 -27.31 -12.95
C GLY A 248 9.12 -27.21 -11.41
N THR A 249 10.31 -27.17 -10.82
CA THR A 249 10.44 -26.92 -9.37
C THR A 249 9.96 -25.51 -9.01
N ARG A 250 9.05 -25.41 -8.03
CA ARG A 250 8.59 -24.13 -7.46
C ARG A 250 9.59 -23.65 -6.41
N VAL A 251 10.06 -22.41 -6.56
CA VAL A 251 11.04 -21.78 -5.67
C VAL A 251 10.39 -20.60 -4.95
N LEU A 252 10.54 -20.56 -3.63
CA LEU A 252 10.07 -19.51 -2.74
C LEU A 252 11.28 -18.88 -2.06
N VAL A 253 11.38 -17.54 -2.06
CA VAL A 253 12.51 -16.82 -1.47
C VAL A 253 12.02 -16.14 -0.19
N SER A 254 12.43 -16.66 0.97
CA SER A 254 11.99 -16.11 2.26
C SER A 254 12.75 -14.84 2.63
N VAL A 255 12.28 -13.70 2.14
CA VAL A 255 12.82 -12.38 2.51
C VAL A 255 12.55 -12.05 3.97
N TRP A 256 11.49 -12.61 4.56
CA TRP A 256 11.23 -12.50 6.00
C TRP A 256 12.36 -13.11 6.84
N THR A 257 12.89 -14.27 6.43
CA THR A 257 13.99 -14.94 7.13
C THR A 257 15.29 -14.19 6.91
N ILE A 258 15.57 -13.78 5.66
CA ILE A 258 16.79 -13.04 5.31
C ILE A 258 16.87 -11.73 6.09
N GLY A 259 15.80 -10.94 6.09
CA GLY A 259 15.74 -9.67 6.82
C GLY A 259 15.82 -9.81 8.33
N ARG A 260 15.71 -11.04 8.87
CA ARG A 260 15.79 -11.35 10.31
C ARG A 260 17.00 -12.20 10.70
N ASP A 261 17.92 -12.47 9.78
CA ASP A 261 19.07 -13.31 10.09
C ASP A 261 20.04 -12.56 11.03
N PRO A 262 20.28 -13.04 12.26
CA PRO A 262 21.21 -12.42 13.19
C PRO A 262 22.67 -12.47 12.71
N LYS A 263 22.99 -13.29 11.68
CA LYS A 263 24.31 -13.30 11.05
C LYS A 263 24.51 -12.13 10.09
N LEU A 264 23.43 -11.56 9.58
CA LEU A 264 23.45 -10.45 8.62
C LEU A 264 23.20 -9.10 9.32
N LEU A 265 22.39 -9.10 10.39
CA LEU A 265 21.92 -7.89 11.07
C LEU A 265 21.92 -8.07 12.59
N ASP A 266 22.54 -7.13 13.30
CA ASP A 266 22.44 -7.06 14.76
C ASP A 266 21.01 -6.76 15.20
N ALA A 267 20.53 -7.42 16.26
CA ALA A 267 19.19 -7.27 16.83
C ALA A 267 18.07 -7.27 15.75
N PRO A 268 17.92 -8.36 14.96
CA PRO A 268 17.08 -8.38 13.76
C PRO A 268 15.59 -8.16 14.01
N GLU A 269 15.11 -8.49 15.22
CA GLU A 269 13.70 -8.32 15.60
C GLU A 269 13.37 -6.89 16.04
N GLU A 270 14.37 -6.05 16.29
CA GLU A 270 14.17 -4.68 16.74
C GLU A 270 14.00 -3.73 15.56
N PHE A 271 12.91 -2.95 15.59
CA PHE A 271 12.71 -1.83 14.68
C PHE A 271 13.67 -0.69 15.02
N MET A 272 14.72 -0.52 14.21
CA MET A 272 15.78 0.47 14.41
C MET A 272 16.19 1.12 13.08
N PRO A 273 15.50 2.20 12.64
CA PRO A 273 15.81 2.90 11.40
C PRO A 273 17.27 3.35 11.29
N GLU A 274 17.93 3.61 12.42
CA GLU A 274 19.33 4.01 12.47
C GLU A 274 20.28 2.99 11.81
N LYS A 275 19.90 1.71 11.70
CA LYS A 275 20.73 0.66 11.07
C LYS A 275 20.85 0.82 9.55
N VAL A 276 19.85 1.42 8.92
CA VAL A 276 19.81 1.62 7.47
C VAL A 276 20.27 3.02 7.08
N ILE A 277 20.44 3.94 8.04
CA ILE A 277 20.93 5.30 7.80
C ILE A 277 22.42 5.28 7.47
N GLY A 278 22.80 5.92 6.37
CA GLY A 278 24.21 6.00 5.93
C GLY A 278 24.77 4.68 5.41
N ASN A 279 23.98 3.60 5.44
CA ASN A 279 24.31 2.35 4.78
C ASN A 279 24.00 2.45 3.28
N LYS A 280 24.79 1.78 2.45
CA LYS A 280 24.59 1.78 0.98
C LYS A 280 23.49 0.82 0.53
N ILE A 281 22.89 0.09 1.47
CA ILE A 281 21.82 -0.88 1.22
C ILE A 281 20.60 -0.16 0.61
N ASP A 282 20.22 -0.60 -0.58
CA ASP A 282 19.08 -0.11 -1.34
C ASP A 282 18.07 -1.24 -1.58
N VAL A 283 16.82 -0.86 -1.82
CA VAL A 283 15.71 -1.79 -2.07
C VAL A 283 15.60 -2.19 -3.54
N LYS A 284 16.55 -1.76 -4.39
CA LYS A 284 16.65 -2.02 -5.84
C LYS A 284 17.13 -3.44 -6.17
N GLY A 285 17.14 -4.34 -5.19
CA GLY A 285 17.43 -5.76 -5.35
C GLY A 285 18.86 -6.11 -5.75
N GLN A 286 19.82 -5.20 -5.52
CA GLN A 286 21.26 -5.50 -5.59
C GLN A 286 21.84 -5.91 -4.23
N ASP A 287 21.22 -5.45 -3.14
CA ASP A 287 21.57 -5.80 -1.78
C ASP A 287 20.64 -6.94 -1.31
N PHE A 288 21.18 -8.15 -1.21
CA PHE A 288 20.38 -9.34 -0.94
C PHE A 288 19.88 -9.41 0.52
N GLU A 289 20.44 -8.60 1.40
CA GLU A 289 20.02 -8.42 2.79
C GLU A 289 18.66 -7.69 2.88
N LEU A 290 18.26 -6.94 1.85
CA LEU A 290 17.01 -6.18 1.80
C LEU A 290 16.33 -6.28 0.43
N LEU A 291 15.43 -7.26 0.29
CA LEU A 291 14.74 -7.56 -0.98
C LEU A 291 13.22 -7.36 -0.96
N PRO A 292 12.67 -6.22 -0.48
CA PRO A 292 11.22 -6.06 -0.37
C PRO A 292 10.51 -6.02 -1.74
N PHE A 293 11.25 -5.67 -2.81
CA PHE A 293 10.77 -5.69 -4.19
C PHE A 293 11.30 -6.87 -5.01
N GLY A 294 12.00 -7.82 -4.35
CA GLY A 294 12.68 -8.93 -5.00
C GLY A 294 13.89 -8.49 -5.83
N SER A 295 14.34 -9.36 -6.74
CA SER A 295 15.49 -9.10 -7.62
C SER A 295 15.36 -9.76 -8.99
N GLY A 296 16.22 -9.32 -9.92
CA GLY A 296 16.39 -9.85 -11.27
C GLY A 296 15.20 -9.58 -12.20
N ARG A 297 14.99 -10.49 -13.17
CA ARG A 297 14.01 -10.33 -14.27
C ARG A 297 12.54 -10.15 -13.86
N ARG A 298 12.18 -10.46 -12.61
CA ARG A 298 10.81 -10.30 -12.08
C ARG A 298 10.82 -9.50 -10.78
N MET A 299 11.76 -8.57 -10.65
CA MET A 299 11.71 -7.52 -9.64
C MET A 299 10.43 -6.69 -9.84
N CYS A 300 9.88 -6.16 -8.75
CA CYS A 300 8.64 -5.39 -8.79
C CYS A 300 8.76 -4.21 -9.77
N PRO A 301 7.88 -4.11 -10.79
CA PRO A 301 7.87 -2.97 -11.71
C PRO A 301 7.29 -1.70 -11.07
N GLY A 302 6.58 -1.84 -9.93
CA GLY A 302 6.06 -0.72 -9.15
C GLY A 302 7.13 0.01 -8.33
N LEU A 303 8.36 -0.52 -8.25
CA LEU A 303 9.49 0.21 -7.69
C LEU A 303 9.87 1.33 -8.65
N GLN A 304 9.37 2.53 -8.39
CA GLN A 304 9.89 3.73 -9.04
C GLN A 304 11.25 4.07 -8.42
N PRO A 305 12.32 4.22 -9.21
CA PRO A 305 13.56 4.80 -8.71
C PRO A 305 13.31 6.28 -8.42
N TRP A 306 13.04 6.63 -7.16
CA TRP A 306 12.85 8.01 -6.70
C TRP A 306 14.02 8.94 -7.09
N ALA A 307 15.19 8.36 -7.40
CA ALA A 307 16.48 9.03 -7.53
C ALA A 307 17.03 9.18 -8.97
N GLU A 308 16.41 8.63 -10.03
CA GLU A 308 17.05 8.58 -11.37
C GLU A 308 16.26 9.25 -12.51
N GLY A 309 15.11 9.85 -12.24
CA GLY A 309 14.37 10.60 -13.27
C GLY A 309 14.83 12.05 -13.42
N ASP A 310 14.79 12.55 -14.65
CA ASP A 310 15.04 13.94 -15.05
C ASP A 310 14.27 14.95 -14.16
N PRO A 311 14.92 15.98 -13.58
CA PRO A 311 14.25 17.04 -12.81
C PRO A 311 13.25 17.88 -13.62
N ALA A 312 13.22 17.76 -14.96
CA ALA A 312 12.36 18.54 -15.85
C ALA A 312 10.95 17.94 -16.08
N GLU A 313 10.68 16.68 -15.72
CA GLU A 313 9.35 16.10 -15.94
C GLU A 313 8.36 16.36 -14.77
N PRO A 314 7.15 16.87 -15.04
CA PRO A 314 6.10 17.00 -14.04
C PRO A 314 5.62 15.61 -13.59
N ARG A 315 6.09 15.17 -12.43
CA ARG A 315 5.60 13.93 -11.80
C ARG A 315 4.27 14.20 -11.11
N GLN A 316 3.27 13.38 -11.43
CA GLN A 316 2.00 13.34 -10.72
C GLN A 316 1.92 12.06 -9.89
N SER A 317 2.57 12.02 -8.72
CA SER A 317 2.19 11.09 -7.67
C SER A 317 1.72 11.89 -6.45
N ALA A 318 0.41 11.90 -6.25
CA ALA A 318 -0.24 12.65 -5.19
C ALA A 318 -0.21 11.86 -3.87
N ALA A 319 0.97 11.72 -3.26
CA ALA A 319 1.09 11.35 -1.85
C ALA A 319 1.32 12.62 -1.02
N ARG A 320 0.27 13.44 -0.84
CA ARG A 320 0.30 14.58 0.08
C ARG A 320 0.08 14.10 1.51
N LEU A 321 1.14 13.68 2.18
CA LEU A 321 1.08 13.34 3.61
C LEU A 321 1.29 14.61 4.46
N ARG A 322 0.30 14.95 5.29
CA ARG A 322 0.48 15.83 6.46
C ARG A 322 0.76 14.90 7.64
N VAL A 323 1.95 14.98 8.20
CA VAL A 323 2.18 14.42 9.54
C VAL A 323 1.97 15.57 10.51
N GLU A 324 0.74 15.70 11.02
CA GLU A 324 0.43 16.71 12.03
C GLU A 324 0.71 16.12 13.41
N ALA A 325 1.89 16.43 13.94
CA ALA A 325 2.32 15.98 15.25
C ALA A 325 1.46 16.62 16.36
N ALA A 326 0.76 15.76 17.11
CA ALA A 326 0.00 16.12 18.29
C ALA A 326 0.93 16.52 19.45
N ARG A 327 1.42 17.77 19.50
CA ARG A 327 2.09 18.33 20.70
C ARG A 327 1.23 19.41 21.35
N ARG A 328 0.96 19.24 22.66
CA ARG A 328 0.17 20.13 23.51
C ARG A 328 0.76 21.56 23.48
N ARG A 329 -0.09 22.57 23.29
CA ARG A 329 0.17 23.93 23.78
C ARG A 329 -0.33 23.98 25.22
N ASP A 330 0.59 23.88 26.17
CA ASP A 330 0.46 24.66 27.41
C ASP A 330 1.16 25.98 27.12
N GLU A 331 0.37 27.03 26.87
CA GLU A 331 0.72 28.44 27.07
C GLU A 331 -0.53 29.27 26.81
N GLY A 332 -0.87 30.14 27.77
CA GLY A 332 -2.22 30.56 28.09
C GLY A 332 -2.81 31.71 27.25
N ALA A 333 -4.14 31.78 27.27
CA ALA A 333 -4.99 32.98 27.29
C ALA A 333 -6.46 32.48 27.28
N ALA A 334 -7.13 32.43 28.44
CA ALA A 334 -7.91 33.54 29.01
C ALA A 334 -9.08 33.99 28.11
N GLU A 335 -10.27 33.62 28.56
CA GLU A 335 -11.56 34.31 28.45
C GLU A 335 -11.85 35.20 27.22
N HIS A 336 -12.86 34.82 26.43
CA HIS A 336 -14.11 35.57 26.26
C HIS A 336 -15.06 34.83 25.32
N GLY A 337 -16.34 34.79 25.71
CA GLY A 337 -17.42 34.18 24.95
C GLY A 337 -17.73 34.94 23.65
N GLY A 338 -18.22 34.22 22.65
CA GLY A 338 -18.64 34.80 21.38
C GLY A 338 -19.14 33.75 20.40
N ASP A 339 -20.46 33.58 20.38
CA ASP A 339 -21.34 33.28 19.23
C ASP A 339 -20.71 32.68 17.96
N LEU A 340 -21.00 31.39 17.69
CA LEU A 340 -20.69 30.75 16.40
C LEU A 340 -21.80 31.09 15.38
N ARG A 341 -21.52 32.04 14.48
CA ARG A 341 -22.25 32.17 13.21
C ARG A 341 -21.51 31.40 12.12
N LEU A 342 -22.21 30.43 11.53
CA LEU A 342 -21.84 29.82 10.25
C LEU A 342 -21.86 30.90 9.17
N VAL A 343 -20.73 31.13 8.52
CA VAL A 343 -20.67 31.92 7.29
C VAL A 343 -20.11 31.02 6.20
N ASP A 344 -20.96 30.69 5.23
CA ASP A 344 -20.60 30.08 3.95
C ASP A 344 -19.47 30.86 3.29
N ALA A 345 -18.40 30.16 2.91
CA ALA A 345 -17.35 30.71 2.07
C ALA A 345 -17.37 30.00 0.71
N ALA A 346 -18.43 30.28 -0.05
CA ALA A 346 -18.30 30.40 -1.50
C ALA A 346 -17.60 31.73 -1.80
N GLN A 347 -16.74 31.72 -2.83
CA GLN A 347 -16.03 32.87 -3.43
C GLN A 347 -14.80 33.36 -2.68
N VAL A 348 -13.62 33.21 -3.30
CA VAL A 348 -12.75 34.30 -3.79
C VAL A 348 -11.82 33.71 -4.88
N PRO A 349 -11.49 34.46 -5.96
CA PRO A 349 -11.11 33.91 -7.27
C PRO A 349 -9.61 33.99 -7.64
N ALA A 350 -9.31 33.32 -8.76
CA ALA A 350 -8.13 33.32 -9.65
C ALA A 350 -6.79 32.79 -9.09
#